data_AF-A0ABD5S4G1-F1
#
_entry.id   AF-A0ABD5S4G1-F1
#
_cell.length_a   1.000
_cell.length_b   1.000
_cell.length_c   1.000
_cell.angle_alpha   90.00
_cell.angle_beta   90.00
_cell.angle_gamma   90.00
#
_symmetry.space_group_name_H-M   'P 1'
#
loop_
_entity.id
_entity.type
_entity.pdbx_description
1 polymer ?
#
loop_
_entity_poly.entity_id
_entity_poly.type
_entity_poly.pdbx_seq_one_letter_code
_entity_poly.pdbx_strand_id
1 'polypeptide(L)'
;SLVAEDGEARIRVTLPTETDAGALVDRLGERYAGTQFRSYRERTRPAKTKTEYLASVRDRLTDRQYAALRKAYIGGYFERPRPVTGDDLAASMGVTRATFHQHLVAAQRKLLDEFFADAE
;
A
#
# COMPACT_ATOMS: atom_id res chain seq x y z
N SER A 1 2.46 -14.30 -10.95
CA SER A 1 1.29 -15.13 -11.31
C SER A 1 1.70 -16.23 -12.26
N LEU A 2 0.97 -17.35 -12.25
CA LEU A 2 1.17 -18.50 -13.14
C LEU A 2 -0.21 -18.95 -13.64
N VAL A 3 -0.33 -19.16 -14.95
CA VAL A 3 -1.54 -19.69 -15.60
C VAL A 3 -1.10 -20.83 -16.51
N ALA A 4 -1.80 -21.96 -16.47
CA ALA A 4 -1.53 -23.13 -17.31
C ALA A 4 -2.81 -23.55 -18.02
N GLU A 5 -2.80 -23.54 -19.35
CA GLU A 5 -3.92 -23.89 -20.24
C GLU A 5 -3.36 -24.65 -21.45
N ASP A 6 -4.05 -25.70 -21.90
CA ASP A 6 -3.73 -26.47 -23.11
C ASP A 6 -2.27 -26.96 -23.23
N GLY A 7 -1.63 -27.27 -22.09
CA GLY A 7 -0.24 -27.73 -22.05
C GLY A 7 0.80 -26.61 -22.13
N GLU A 8 0.38 -25.34 -22.19
CA GLU A 8 1.24 -24.17 -22.11
C GLU A 8 1.16 -23.52 -20.72
N ALA A 9 2.32 -23.18 -20.15
CA ALA A 9 2.40 -22.43 -18.89
C ALA A 9 2.91 -21.01 -19.14
N ARG A 10 2.13 -20.00 -18.74
CA ARG A 10 2.54 -18.60 -18.75
C ARG A 10 2.87 -18.15 -17.33
N ILE A 11 4.15 -17.79 -17.13
CA ILE A 11 4.67 -17.35 -15.85
C ILE A 11 4.99 -15.85 -15.92
N ARG A 12 4.49 -15.09 -14.95
CA ARG A 12 4.87 -13.69 -14.72
C ARG A 12 5.46 -13.58 -13.31
N VAL A 13 6.74 -13.24 -13.23
CA VAL A 13 7.46 -13.03 -11.97
C VAL A 13 7.87 -11.56 -11.85
N THR A 14 7.88 -11.06 -10.62
CA THR A 14 8.48 -9.78 -10.26
C THR A 14 9.73 -10.10 -9.47
N LEU A 15 10.88 -9.63 -9.93
CA LEU A 15 12.18 -9.89 -9.34
C LEU A 15 12.73 -8.59 -8.72
N PRO A 16 13.50 -8.68 -7.63
CA PRO A 16 14.32 -7.57 -7.16
C PRO A 16 15.28 -7.08 -8.25
N THR A 17 15.62 -5.79 -8.25
CA THR A 17 16.53 -5.17 -9.25
C THR A 17 17.90 -5.84 -9.31
N GLU A 18 18.38 -6.42 -8.21
CA GLU A 18 19.65 -7.13 -8.12
C GLU A 18 19.62 -8.53 -8.76
N THR A 19 18.44 -9.02 -9.15
CA THR A 19 18.29 -10.34 -9.76
C THR A 19 18.42 -10.25 -11.27
N ASP A 20 19.39 -11.00 -11.81
CA ASP A 20 19.55 -11.16 -13.26
C ASP A 20 18.37 -11.96 -13.84
N ALA A 21 17.47 -11.24 -14.51
CA ALA A 21 16.32 -11.83 -15.18
C ALA A 21 16.74 -12.72 -16.37
N GLY A 22 17.85 -12.42 -17.03
CA GLY A 22 18.41 -13.23 -18.11
C GLY A 22 18.84 -14.60 -17.59
N ALA A 23 19.62 -14.62 -16.50
CA ALA A 23 20.05 -15.86 -15.86
C ALA A 23 18.88 -16.76 -15.41
N LEU A 24 17.75 -16.17 -15.00
CA LEU A 24 16.54 -16.93 -14.68
C LEU A 24 15.90 -17.55 -15.94
N VAL A 25 15.82 -16.78 -17.02
CA VAL A 25 15.25 -17.25 -18.30
C VAL A 25 16.12 -18.36 -18.90
N ASP A 26 17.44 -18.22 -18.84
CA ASP A 26 18.38 -19.22 -19.34
C ASP A 26 18.22 -20.55 -18.60
N ARG A 27 18.18 -20.52 -17.26
CA ARG A 27 17.94 -21.71 -16.43
C ARG A 27 16.59 -22.38 -16.73
N LEU A 28 15.56 -21.59 -17.02
CA LEU A 28 14.26 -22.12 -17.42
C LEU A 28 14.31 -22.77 -18.81
N GLY A 29 15.06 -22.18 -19.75
CA GLY A 29 15.29 -22.73 -21.08
C GLY A 29 16.08 -24.03 -21.08
N GLU A 30 17.10 -24.15 -20.22
CA GLU A 30 17.86 -25.38 -20.02
C GLU A 30 17.00 -26.53 -19.49
N ARG A 31 16.06 -26.23 -18.57
CA ARG A 31 15.23 -27.24 -17.91
C ARG A 31 13.97 -27.60 -18.68
N TYR A 32 13.40 -26.64 -19.40
CA TYR A 32 12.13 -26.79 -20.09
C TYR A 32 12.28 -26.37 -21.55
N ALA A 33 12.46 -27.36 -22.43
CA ALA A 33 12.46 -27.17 -23.87
C ALA A 33 11.13 -26.53 -24.30
N GLY A 34 11.21 -25.44 -25.09
CA GLY A 34 10.04 -24.65 -25.51
C GLY A 34 9.77 -23.39 -24.68
N THR A 35 10.62 -23.08 -23.68
CA THR A 35 10.55 -21.80 -22.97
C THR A 35 10.76 -20.63 -23.93
N GLN A 36 9.79 -19.72 -24.00
CA GLN A 36 9.89 -18.49 -24.79
C GLN A 36 9.82 -17.27 -23.90
N PHE A 37 10.84 -16.41 -23.99
CA PHE A 37 10.83 -15.12 -23.34
C PHE A 37 9.93 -14.15 -24.10
N ARG A 38 8.81 -13.74 -23.48
CA ARG A 38 7.82 -12.87 -24.13
C ARG A 38 8.05 -11.38 -23.90
N SER A 39 8.40 -10.99 -22.68
CA SER A 39 8.62 -9.58 -22.36
C SER A 39 9.46 -9.39 -21.09
N TYR A 40 10.38 -8.43 -21.17
CA TYR A 40 11.04 -7.82 -20.02
C TYR A 40 10.46 -6.42 -19.84
N ARG A 41 10.21 -6.01 -18.60
CA ARG A 41 9.99 -4.59 -18.32
C ARG A 41 10.71 -4.23 -17.04
N GLU A 42 11.81 -3.53 -17.19
CA GLU A 42 12.43 -2.85 -16.08
C GLU A 42 11.51 -1.71 -15.64
N ARG A 43 11.13 -1.74 -14.36
CA ARG A 43 10.35 -0.67 -13.75
C ARG A 43 11.26 -0.03 -12.73
N THR A 44 11.68 1.20 -13.00
CA THR A 44 12.25 2.08 -11.97
C THR A 44 11.12 2.53 -11.05
N ARG A 45 10.61 1.61 -10.25
CA ARG A 45 9.78 1.96 -9.11
C ARG A 45 10.75 2.11 -7.95
N PRO A 46 10.87 3.26 -7.28
CA PRO A 46 11.33 3.20 -5.90
C PRO A 46 10.28 2.35 -5.19
N ALA A 47 10.60 1.08 -4.94
CA ALA A 47 9.76 0.23 -4.12
C ALA A 47 9.81 0.87 -2.73
N LYS A 48 8.90 1.82 -2.46
CA LYS A 48 8.77 2.34 -1.12
C LYS A 48 8.51 1.13 -0.25
N THR A 49 9.48 0.81 0.58
CA THR A 49 9.28 -0.14 1.66
C THR A 49 8.03 0.28 2.43
N LYS A 50 7.35 -0.66 3.09
CA LYS A 50 6.22 -0.32 3.97
C LYS A 50 6.58 0.84 4.93
N THR A 51 7.83 0.90 5.36
CA THR A 51 8.40 1.98 6.17
C THR A 51 8.43 3.33 5.44
N GLU A 52 8.90 3.39 4.20
CA GLU A 52 8.93 4.63 3.40
C GLU A 52 7.54 5.13 3.01
N TYR A 53 6.59 4.21 2.75
CA TYR A 53 5.18 4.57 2.56
C TYR A 53 4.59 5.18 3.83
N LEU A 54 4.83 4.55 5.00
CA LEU A 54 4.33 5.09 6.28
C LEU A 54 5.00 6.43 6.62
N ALA A 55 6.28 6.60 6.30
CA ALA A 55 7.00 7.85 6.46
C ALA A 55 6.43 8.96 5.56
N SER A 56 6.23 8.70 4.26
CA SER A 56 5.68 9.70 3.33
C SER A 56 4.27 10.14 3.73
N VAL A 57 3.42 9.21 4.18
CA VAL A 57 2.11 9.57 4.74
C VAL A 57 2.27 10.41 6.00
N ARG A 58 3.16 10.02 6.92
CA ARG A 58 3.36 10.74 8.19
C ARG A 58 3.81 12.18 7.95
N ASP A 59 4.71 12.40 7.00
CA ASP A 59 5.24 13.72 6.64
C ASP A 59 4.17 14.63 6.00
N ARG A 60 3.20 14.03 5.31
CA ARG A 60 2.08 14.76 4.72
C ARG A 60 1.01 15.14 5.75
N LEU A 61 0.90 14.44 6.88
CA LEU A 61 -0.11 14.71 7.91
C LEU A 61 0.32 15.87 8.83
N THR A 62 -0.58 16.80 9.09
CA THR A 62 -0.37 17.75 10.20
C THR A 62 -0.47 17.02 11.54
N ASP A 63 0.09 17.58 12.61
CA ASP A 63 0.01 16.98 13.95
C ASP A 63 -1.44 16.74 14.40
N ARG A 64 -2.35 17.68 14.07
CA ARG A 64 -3.77 17.53 14.39
C ARG A 64 -4.43 16.41 13.58
N GLN A 65 -4.07 16.25 12.30
CA GLN A 65 -4.56 15.17 11.45
C GLN A 65 -4.04 13.81 11.91
N TYR A 66 -2.75 13.71 12.23
CA TYR A 66 -2.14 12.50 12.78
C TYR A 66 -2.76 12.12 14.13
N ALA A 67 -2.92 13.08 15.04
CA ALA A 67 -3.55 12.85 16.33
C ALA A 67 -4.99 12.35 16.19
N ALA A 68 -5.79 12.96 15.32
CA ALA A 68 -7.17 12.53 15.06
C ALA A 68 -7.22 11.10 14.53
N LEU A 69 -6.41 10.78 13.51
CA LEU A 69 -6.35 9.46 12.89
C LEU A 69 -5.87 8.39 13.88
N ARG A 70 -4.80 8.66 14.63
CA ARG A 70 -4.24 7.72 15.62
C ARG A 70 -5.23 7.44 16.74
N LYS A 71 -5.88 8.48 17.29
CA LYS A 71 -6.88 8.30 18.35
C LYS A 71 -8.12 7.55 17.84
N ALA A 72 -8.58 7.85 16.63
CA ALA A 72 -9.67 7.11 16.01
C ALA A 72 -9.33 5.61 15.85
N TYR A 73 -8.11 5.31 15.37
CA TYR A 73 -7.67 3.93 15.20
C TYR A 73 -7.53 3.18 16.53
N ILE A 74 -6.75 3.72 17.47
CA ILE A 74 -6.51 3.07 18.78
C ILE A 74 -7.80 2.98 19.60
N GLY A 75 -8.66 3.98 19.50
CA GLY A 75 -9.95 3.98 20.19
C GLY A 75 -11.00 3.07 19.57
N GLY A 76 -10.72 2.34 18.49
CA GLY A 76 -11.69 1.46 17.86
C GLY A 76 -12.83 2.22 17.15
N TYR A 77 -12.65 3.48 16.79
CA TYR A 77 -13.69 4.31 16.13
C TYR A 77 -14.24 3.69 14.84
N PHE A 78 -13.42 2.88 14.16
CA PHE A 78 -13.76 2.20 12.91
C PHE A 78 -14.39 0.82 13.11
N GLU A 79 -14.44 0.31 14.34
CA GLU A 79 -14.94 -1.03 14.65
C GLU A 79 -16.47 -1.08 14.69
N ARG A 80 -17.02 -2.29 14.70
CA ARG A 80 -18.44 -2.54 14.99
C ARG A 80 -18.57 -3.69 16.00
N PRO A 81 -19.25 -3.49 17.14
CA PRO A 81 -19.78 -2.22 17.65
C PRO A 81 -18.65 -1.22 17.98
N ARG A 82 -18.94 0.09 17.93
CA ARG A 82 -17.93 1.13 18.22
C ARG A 82 -17.78 1.30 19.74
N PRO A 83 -16.59 1.10 20.32
CA PRO A 83 -16.37 1.34 21.75
C PRO A 83 -16.23 2.83 22.09
N VAL A 84 -15.95 3.69 21.11
CA VAL A 84 -15.88 5.16 21.27
C VAL A 84 -16.65 5.90 20.17
N THR A 85 -17.16 7.08 20.51
CA THR A 85 -17.81 7.97 19.55
C THR A 85 -16.87 9.06 19.04
N GLY A 86 -17.29 9.76 17.98
CA GLY A 86 -16.55 10.92 17.49
C GLY A 86 -16.58 12.09 18.47
N ASP A 87 -17.60 12.16 19.31
CA ASP A 87 -17.72 13.17 20.37
C ASP A 87 -16.69 12.92 21.48
N ASP A 88 -16.53 11.66 21.91
CA ASP A 88 -15.51 11.27 22.91
C ASP A 88 -14.09 11.60 22.43
N LEU A 89 -13.82 11.30 21.16
CA LEU A 89 -12.52 11.58 20.55
C LEU A 89 -12.26 13.07 20.39
N ALA A 90 -13.28 13.85 20.00
CA ALA A 90 -13.18 15.30 19.90
C ALA A 90 -12.92 15.95 21.27
N ALA A 91 -13.66 15.53 22.31
CA ALA A 91 -13.45 15.96 23.68
C ALA A 91 -12.00 15.69 24.14
N SER A 92 -11.49 14.48 23.86
CA SER A 92 -10.10 14.11 24.21
C SER A 92 -9.02 14.94 23.49
N MET A 93 -9.38 15.66 22.42
CA MET A 93 -8.49 16.51 21.63
C MET A 93 -8.68 18.00 21.93
N GLY A 94 -9.64 18.35 22.80
CA GLY A 94 -10.01 19.73 23.11
C GLY A 94 -10.56 20.48 21.90
N VAL A 95 -11.29 19.79 21.02
CA VAL A 95 -11.87 20.38 19.81
C VAL A 95 -13.35 20.02 19.67
N THR A 96 -14.06 20.72 18.79
CA THR A 96 -15.45 20.36 18.46
C THR A 96 -15.50 19.05 17.65
N ARG A 97 -16.64 18.35 17.69
CA ARG A 97 -16.88 17.17 16.84
C ARG A 97 -16.66 17.46 15.34
N ALA A 98 -17.08 18.63 14.88
CA ALA A 98 -16.90 19.06 13.50
C ALA A 98 -15.41 19.21 13.14
N THR A 99 -14.62 19.84 14.03
CA THR A 99 -13.17 19.99 13.85
C THR A 99 -12.44 18.64 13.87
N PHE A 100 -12.81 17.75 14.79
CA PHE A 100 -12.28 16.38 14.80
C PHE A 100 -12.56 15.65 13.48
N HIS A 101 -13.81 15.70 13.01
CA HIS A 101 -14.20 15.07 11.75
C HIS A 101 -13.45 15.65 10.55
N GLN A 102 -13.28 16.98 10.50
CA GLN A 102 -12.48 17.64 9.45
C GLN A 102 -11.04 17.14 9.45
N HIS A 103 -10.38 17.06 10.62
CA HIS A 103 -9.03 16.51 10.73
C HIS A 103 -8.97 15.05 10.32
N LEU A 104 -9.93 14.23 10.73
CA LEU A 104 -9.98 12.81 10.42
C LEU A 104 -10.14 12.57 8.91
N VAL A 105 -11.10 13.25 8.26
CA VAL A 105 -11.33 13.13 6.82
C VAL A 105 -10.13 13.63 6.03
N ALA A 106 -9.51 14.75 6.44
CA ALA A 106 -8.30 15.24 5.79
C ALA A 106 -7.13 14.24 5.93
N ALA A 107 -6.98 13.59 7.09
CA ALA A 107 -5.99 12.55 7.30
C ALA A 107 -6.24 11.32 6.41
N GLN A 108 -7.50 10.87 6.34
CA GLN A 108 -7.91 9.74 5.50
C GLN A 108 -7.70 10.04 4.02
N ARG A 109 -8.01 11.25 3.53
CA ARG A 109 -7.72 11.64 2.14
C ARG A 109 -6.25 11.48 1.80
N LYS A 110 -5.34 11.99 2.63
CA LYS A 110 -3.89 11.86 2.41
C LYS A 110 -3.41 10.41 2.42
N LEU A 111 -4.02 9.56 3.26
CA LEU A 111 -3.77 8.12 3.23
C LEU A 111 -4.22 7.48 1.91
N LEU A 112 -5.41 7.84 1.43
CA LEU A 112 -5.98 7.32 0.19
C LEU A 112 -5.20 7.82 -1.02
N ASP A 113 -4.79 9.08 -1.03
CA ASP A 113 -3.96 9.67 -2.09
C ASP A 113 -2.64 8.90 -2.22
N GLU A 114 -1.97 8.56 -1.11
CA GLU A 114 -0.75 7.75 -1.16
C GLU A 114 -1.04 6.30 -1.58
N PHE A 115 -2.13 5.71 -1.08
CA PHE A 115 -2.49 4.32 -1.39
C PHE A 115 -2.84 4.11 -2.86
N PHE A 116 -3.54 5.08 -3.47
CA PHE A 116 -3.97 5.03 -4.87
C PHE A 116 -3.01 5.73 -5.85
N ALA A 117 -1.98 6.44 -5.37
CA ALA A 117 -0.96 7.05 -6.24
C ALA A 117 -0.24 6.04 -7.15
N ASP A 118 -0.30 4.75 -6.81
CA ASP A 118 0.31 3.64 -7.54
C ASP A 118 -0.70 2.82 -8.39
N ALA A 119 -1.97 3.24 -8.46
CA ALA A 119 -3.04 2.49 -9.14
C ALA A 119 -3.26 2.88 -10.62
N GLU A 120 -2.35 3.65 -11.22
CA GLU A 120 -2.32 3.98 -12.66
C GLU A 120 -1.11 3.37 -13.40
#